data_AF-A0A482XTF6-F1
#
_entry.id   AF-A0A482XTF6-F1
#
_cell.length_a   1.000
_cell.length_b   1.000
_cell.length_c   1.000
_cell.angle_alpha   90.00
_cell.angle_beta   90.00
_cell.angle_gamma   90.00
#
_symmetry.space_group_name_H-M   'P 1'
#
loop_
_entity.id
_entity.type
_entity.pdbx_description
1 polymer ?
#
loop_
_entity_poly.entity_id
_entity_poly.type
_entity_poly.pdbx_seq_one_letter_code
_entity_poly.pdbx_strand_id
1 'polypeptide(L)'
;MHVLSKKYIYITSEPIDAGDDTFWDQFWSTDVTNVQDVFTLVPAPEIRALREEAPSNLATLCYKAVEKLVKAVDNSCRTQQEQQTVLNCIRLLTRVLPYIFEDPEWRGFFWTSLPEQPRQAEEPAEESLPLAHSLLNAICVIACL
;
A
#
# COMPACT_ATOMS: atom_id res chain seq x y z
N MET A 1 6.73 23.81 25.19
CA MET A 1 6.01 22.55 24.93
C MET A 1 5.57 22.56 23.48
N HIS A 2 6.39 22.03 22.57
CA HIS A 2 5.92 21.68 21.24
C HIS A 2 5.08 20.42 21.39
N VAL A 3 3.75 20.57 21.33
CA VAL A 3 2.85 19.43 21.17
C VAL A 3 3.19 18.83 19.81
N LEU A 4 3.86 17.68 19.82
CA LEU A 4 4.09 16.89 18.62
C LEU A 4 2.70 16.48 18.10
N SER A 5 2.19 17.20 17.10
CA SER A 5 1.05 16.79 16.30
C SER A 5 1.41 15.48 15.59
N LYS A 6 1.32 14.36 16.30
CA LYS A 6 1.25 13.05 15.67
C LYS A 6 -0.06 13.04 14.88
N LYS A 7 0.03 13.26 13.57
CA LYS A 7 -1.09 13.01 12.65
C LYS A 7 -1.39 11.51 12.72
N TYR A 8 -2.45 11.13 13.41
CA TYR A 8 -3.04 9.81 13.24
C TYR A 8 -3.78 9.85 11.91
N ILE A 9 -3.30 9.10 10.90
CA ILE A 9 -4.05 8.93 9.66
C ILE A 9 -5.03 7.78 9.93
N TYR A 10 -6.23 8.14 10.40
CA TYR A 10 -7.27 7.14 10.63
C TYR A 10 -7.90 6.78 9.29
N ILE A 11 -7.77 5.51 8.89
CA ILE A 11 -8.52 4.98 7.76
C ILE A 11 -9.94 4.76 8.27
N THR A 12 -10.89 5.53 7.75
CA THR A 12 -12.28 5.48 8.18
C THR A 12 -12.95 4.22 7.64
N SER A 13 -14.07 3.83 8.25
CA SER A 13 -14.99 2.83 7.68
C SER A 13 -15.78 3.39 6.49
N GLU A 14 -15.79 4.72 6.31
CA GLU A 14 -16.37 5.35 5.14
C GLU A 14 -15.50 5.11 3.90
N PRO A 15 -16.08 4.92 2.71
CA PRO A 15 -15.31 4.73 1.48
C PRO A 15 -14.41 5.94 1.21
N ILE A 16 -13.12 5.68 1.03
CA ILE A 16 -12.14 6.70 0.63
C ILE A 16 -11.92 6.57 -0.87
N ASP A 17 -11.90 7.70 -1.59
CA ASP A 17 -11.64 7.69 -3.02
C ASP A 17 -10.23 7.14 -3.30
N ALA A 18 -10.14 6.12 -4.14
CA ALA A 18 -8.86 5.58 -4.60
C ALA A 18 -8.04 6.62 -5.39
N GLY A 19 -8.68 7.65 -5.94
CA GLY A 19 -8.03 8.80 -6.59
C GLY A 19 -7.48 9.87 -5.64
N ASP A 20 -7.77 9.81 -4.33
CA ASP A 20 -7.29 10.81 -3.36
C ASP A 20 -5.83 10.58 -2.98
N ASP A 21 -4.92 10.87 -3.91
CA ASP A 21 -3.48 10.73 -3.68
C ASP A 21 -2.98 11.58 -2.50
N THR A 22 -3.66 12.68 -2.17
CA THR A 22 -3.29 13.52 -1.02
C THR A 22 -3.55 12.78 0.29
N PHE A 23 -4.63 12.01 0.40
CA PHE A 23 -4.87 11.13 1.53
C PHE A 23 -3.82 10.01 1.61
N TRP A 24 -3.66 9.27 0.51
CA TRP A 24 -2.83 8.06 0.47
C TRP A 24 -1.32 8.37 0.65
N ASP A 25 -0.84 9.48 0.09
CA ASP A 25 0.59 9.84 0.15
C ASP A 25 1.11 10.09 1.58
N GLN A 26 0.21 10.30 2.55
CA GLN A 26 0.59 10.50 3.94
C GLN A 26 1.21 9.24 4.58
N PHE A 27 0.92 8.03 4.08
CA PHE A 27 1.44 6.76 4.63
C PHE A 27 2.92 6.49 4.29
N TRP A 28 3.44 7.07 3.21
CA TRP A 28 4.82 6.91 2.76
C TRP A 28 5.53 8.25 2.57
N SER A 29 5.03 9.29 3.25
CA SER A 29 5.64 10.61 3.27
C SER A 29 7.00 10.60 3.98
N THR A 30 7.77 11.67 3.80
CA THR A 30 9.07 11.88 4.45
C THR A 30 8.99 12.08 5.95
N ASP A 31 7.81 12.39 6.49
CA ASP A 31 7.59 12.54 7.93
C ASP A 31 7.63 11.18 8.66
N VAL A 32 7.41 10.09 7.92
CA VAL A 32 7.56 8.71 8.41
C VAL A 32 9.02 8.31 8.27
N THR A 33 9.75 8.35 9.37
CA THR A 33 11.21 8.15 9.36
C THR A 33 11.59 6.72 9.74
N ASN A 34 10.80 6.10 10.63
CA ASN A 34 11.12 4.79 11.20
C ASN A 34 9.89 3.87 11.30
N VAL A 35 10.13 2.61 11.69
CA VAL A 35 9.07 1.58 11.78
C VAL A 35 8.03 1.87 12.88
N GLN A 36 8.42 2.53 13.97
CA GLN A 36 7.50 2.88 15.06
C GLN A 36 6.49 3.95 14.63
N ASP A 37 6.90 4.85 13.74
CA ASP A 37 6.00 5.84 13.13
C ASP A 37 4.88 5.12 12.36
N VAL A 38 5.24 4.15 11.52
CA VAL A 38 4.28 3.32 10.77
C VAL A 38 3.34 2.57 11.71
N PHE A 39 3.85 1.99 12.79
CA PHE A 39 3.03 1.21 13.73
C PHE A 39 2.08 2.09 14.54
N THR A 40 2.46 3.35 14.75
CA THR A 40 1.60 4.37 15.37
C THR A 40 0.53 4.85 14.41
N LEU A 41 0.88 5.01 13.13
CA LEU A 41 -0.05 5.40 12.06
C LEU A 41 -1.05 4.30 11.71
N VAL A 42 -0.63 3.03 11.78
CA VAL A 42 -1.43 1.87 11.39
C VAL A 42 -1.41 0.80 12.50
N PRO A 43 -2.21 0.99 13.57
CA PRO A 43 -2.32 0.05 14.68
C PRO A 43 -2.95 -1.29 14.26
N ALA A 44 -2.54 -2.37 14.94
CA ALA A 44 -3.10 -3.72 14.72
C ALA A 44 -4.63 -3.81 14.84
N PRO A 45 -5.28 -3.24 15.87
CA PRO A 45 -6.73 -3.31 15.98
C PRO A 45 -7.43 -2.60 14.81
N GLU A 46 -6.85 -1.51 14.30
CA GLU A 46 -7.42 -0.79 13.16
C GLU A 46 -7.31 -1.59 11.86
N ILE A 47 -6.18 -2.27 11.62
CA ILE A 47 -6.04 -3.14 10.43
C ILE A 47 -7.11 -4.23 10.43
N ARG A 48 -7.36 -4.85 11.59
CA ARG A 48 -8.41 -5.87 11.72
C ARG A 48 -9.80 -5.28 11.56
N ALA A 49 -10.07 -4.12 12.16
CA ALA A 49 -11.36 -3.44 11.97
C ALA A 49 -11.62 -3.10 10.50
N LEU A 50 -10.63 -2.56 9.79
CA LEU A 50 -10.73 -2.26 8.35
C LEU A 50 -10.97 -3.52 7.52
N ARG A 51 -10.35 -4.63 7.89
CA ARG A 51 -10.54 -5.91 7.20
C ARG A 51 -12.01 -6.33 7.18
N GLU A 52 -12.69 -6.16 8.32
CA GLU A 52 -14.08 -6.56 8.51
C GLU A 52 -15.08 -5.49 8.02
N GLU A 53 -14.80 -4.22 8.32
CA GLU A 53 -15.76 -3.12 8.16
C GLU A 53 -15.58 -2.33 6.85
N ALA A 54 -14.36 -2.28 6.31
CA ALA A 54 -14.03 -1.52 5.10
C ALA A 54 -12.93 -2.20 4.25
N PRO A 55 -13.19 -3.44 3.77
CA PRO A 55 -12.19 -4.21 3.03
C PRO A 55 -11.69 -3.50 1.76
N SER A 56 -12.52 -2.67 1.12
CA SER A 56 -12.13 -1.88 -0.05
C SER A 56 -11.04 -0.83 0.26
N ASN A 57 -11.07 -0.22 1.44
CA ASN A 57 -10.08 0.79 1.84
C ASN A 57 -8.73 0.12 2.13
N LEU A 58 -8.76 -1.02 2.84
CA LEU A 58 -7.56 -1.81 3.12
C LEU A 58 -6.94 -2.39 1.84
N ALA A 59 -7.79 -2.82 0.91
CA ALA A 59 -7.40 -3.21 -0.44
C ALA A 59 -6.67 -2.07 -1.19
N THR A 60 -7.29 -0.89 -1.24
CA THR A 60 -6.72 0.30 -1.90
C THR A 60 -5.39 0.70 -1.31
N LEU A 61 -5.26 0.66 0.03
CA LEU A 61 -3.99 0.92 0.72
C LEU A 61 -2.88 -0.03 0.24
N CYS A 62 -3.18 -1.33 0.14
CA CYS A 62 -2.22 -2.32 -0.38
C CYS A 62 -1.86 -2.04 -1.84
N TYR A 63 -2.85 -1.75 -2.68
CA TYR A 63 -2.62 -1.44 -4.10
C TYR A 63 -1.71 -0.23 -4.27
N LYS A 64 -2.01 0.88 -3.60
CA LYS A 64 -1.20 2.10 -3.69
C LYS A 64 0.23 1.86 -3.19
N ALA A 65 0.40 1.11 -2.10
CA ALA A 65 1.72 0.77 -1.60
C ALA A 65 2.54 -0.05 -2.61
N VAL A 66 1.93 -1.07 -3.25
CA VAL A 66 2.61 -1.85 -4.29
C VAL A 66 2.87 -1.02 -5.55
N GLU A 67 1.93 -0.17 -5.95
CA GLU A 67 2.09 0.73 -7.10
C GLU A 67 3.31 1.64 -6.93
N LYS A 68 3.54 2.17 -5.71
CA LYS A 68 4.73 2.98 -5.40
C LYS A 68 6.02 2.16 -5.50
N LEU A 69 6.03 0.89 -5.11
CA LEU A 69 7.19 0.00 -5.28
C LEU A 69 7.49 -0.26 -6.76
N VAL A 70 6.47 -0.52 -7.58
CA VAL A 70 6.63 -0.69 -9.03
C VAL A 70 7.19 0.59 -9.67
N LYS A 71 6.62 1.76 -9.35
CA LYS A 71 7.13 3.05 -9.84
C LYS A 71 8.58 3.30 -9.42
N ALA A 72 8.97 2.88 -8.22
CA ALA A 72 10.34 3.03 -7.75
C ALA A 72 11.34 2.14 -8.53
N VAL A 73 10.91 0.93 -8.95
CA VAL A 73 11.67 0.05 -9.85
C VAL A 73 11.93 0.75 -11.18
N ASP A 74 10.90 1.32 -11.80
CA ASP A 74 11.01 2.01 -13.09
C ASP A 74 12.02 3.17 -13.03
N ASN A 75 12.06 3.88 -11.89
CA ASN A 75 12.99 4.98 -11.64
C ASN A 75 14.37 4.53 -11.14
N SER A 76 14.56 3.23 -10.87
CA SER A 76 15.78 2.66 -10.27
C SER A 76 16.13 3.23 -8.87
N CYS A 77 15.14 3.64 -8.07
CA CYS A 77 15.33 4.12 -6.69
C CYS A 77 16.46 5.17 -6.51
N ARG A 78 16.59 6.12 -7.45
CA ARG A 78 17.78 6.97 -7.56
C ARG A 78 17.89 8.06 -6.50
N THR A 79 16.76 8.52 -5.97
CA THR A 79 16.73 9.62 -5.01
C THR A 79 16.52 9.13 -3.58
N GLN A 80 17.02 9.90 -2.60
CA GLN A 80 16.78 9.62 -1.18
C GLN A 80 15.28 9.60 -0.85
N GLN A 81 14.49 10.44 -1.50
CA GLN A 81 13.04 10.49 -1.33
C GLN A 81 12.38 9.20 -1.80
N GLU A 82 12.73 8.69 -2.99
CA GLU A 82 12.21 7.41 -3.49
C GLU A 82 12.62 6.24 -2.58
N GLN A 83 13.88 6.21 -2.12
CA GLN A 83 14.34 5.20 -1.18
C GLN A 83 13.54 5.22 0.13
N GLN A 84 13.25 6.41 0.66
CA GLN A 84 12.44 6.56 1.86
C GLN A 84 10.98 6.12 1.64
N THR A 85 10.38 6.49 0.51
CA THR A 85 9.04 6.04 0.09
C THR A 85 8.99 4.51 0.01
N VAL A 86 9.97 3.88 -0.66
CA VAL A 86 10.08 2.41 -0.75
C VAL A 86 10.16 1.77 0.63
N LEU A 87 11.03 2.28 1.51
CA LEU A 87 11.17 1.76 2.87
C LEU A 87 9.86 1.86 3.65
N ASN A 88 9.13 2.96 3.52
CA ASN A 88 7.86 3.16 4.21
C ASN A 88 6.76 2.25 3.64
N CYS A 89 6.70 2.06 2.32
CA CYS A 89 5.81 1.08 1.69
C CYS A 89 6.10 -0.35 2.17
N ILE A 90 7.37 -0.76 2.25
CA ILE A 90 7.76 -2.09 2.76
C ILE A 90 7.37 -2.25 4.24
N ARG A 91 7.64 -1.24 5.08
CA ARG A 91 7.25 -1.25 6.50
C ARG A 91 5.74 -1.39 6.66
N LEU A 92 4.98 -0.64 5.86
CA LEU A 92 3.52 -0.68 5.86
C LEU A 92 3.00 -2.05 5.42
N LEU A 93 3.50 -2.60 4.31
CA LEU A 93 3.07 -3.91 3.83
C LEU A 93 3.46 -5.04 4.80
N THR A 94 4.67 -5.00 5.36
CA THR A 94 5.11 -5.94 6.41
C THR A 94 4.20 -5.86 7.64
N ARG A 95 3.65 -4.68 7.93
CA ARG A 95 2.73 -4.46 9.03
C ARG A 95 1.33 -4.98 8.72
N VAL A 96 0.82 -4.76 7.52
CA VAL A 96 -0.57 -5.04 7.13
C VAL A 96 -0.79 -6.50 6.71
N LEU A 97 0.11 -7.06 5.89
CA LEU A 97 -0.05 -8.39 5.28
C LEU A 97 -0.31 -9.51 6.30
N PRO A 98 0.36 -9.58 7.47
CA PRO A 98 0.08 -10.62 8.46
C PRO A 98 -1.39 -10.65 8.90
N TYR A 99 -2.03 -9.48 9.00
CA TYR A 99 -3.44 -9.37 9.41
C TYR A 99 -4.41 -9.64 8.26
N ILE A 100 -4.03 -9.31 7.02
CA ILE A 100 -4.81 -9.70 5.84
C ILE A 100 -4.91 -11.23 5.76
N PHE A 101 -3.80 -11.94 5.98
CA PHE A 101 -3.76 -13.40 5.88
C PHE A 101 -4.32 -14.15 7.10
N GLU A 102 -4.76 -13.46 8.15
CA GLU A 102 -5.58 -14.08 9.22
C GLU A 102 -6.94 -14.55 8.68
N ASP A 103 -7.44 -13.92 7.61
CA ASP A 103 -8.70 -14.28 6.94
C ASP A 103 -8.45 -15.00 5.60
N PRO A 104 -8.96 -16.23 5.42
CA PRO A 104 -8.84 -16.97 4.16
C PRO A 104 -9.44 -16.27 2.94
N GLU A 105 -10.52 -15.49 3.11
CA GLU A 105 -11.27 -14.87 2.01
C GLU A 105 -10.42 -13.82 1.28
N TRP A 106 -9.49 -13.20 2.00
CA TRP A 106 -8.53 -12.24 1.48
C TRP A 106 -7.47 -12.82 0.55
N ARG A 107 -7.34 -14.16 0.46
CA ARG A 107 -6.45 -14.79 -0.53
C ARG A 107 -6.89 -14.48 -1.96
N GLY A 108 -8.20 -14.40 -2.20
CA GLY A 108 -8.73 -14.04 -3.51
C GLY A 108 -8.17 -12.69 -3.95
N PHE A 109 -8.44 -11.65 -3.16
CA PHE A 109 -7.93 -10.30 -3.36
C PHE A 109 -6.44 -10.23 -3.75
N PHE A 110 -5.58 -10.91 -3.01
CA PHE A 110 -4.13 -10.76 -3.16
C PHE A 110 -3.55 -11.55 -4.35
N TRP A 111 -4.16 -12.69 -4.67
CA TRP A 111 -3.63 -13.66 -5.64
C TRP A 111 -4.45 -13.79 -6.92
N THR A 112 -5.66 -13.23 -6.99
CA THR A 112 -6.42 -13.13 -8.24
C THR A 112 -6.10 -11.83 -8.96
N SER A 113 -6.12 -11.90 -10.29
CA SER A 113 -6.10 -10.73 -11.15
C SER A 113 -7.18 -9.74 -10.74
N LEU A 114 -6.80 -8.48 -10.59
CA LEU A 114 -7.76 -7.40 -10.40
C LEU A 114 -8.71 -7.35 -11.61
N PRO A 115 -10.03 -7.17 -11.41
CA PRO A 115 -10.90 -6.81 -12.51
C PRO A 115 -10.35 -5.53 -13.14
N GLU A 116 -10.15 -5.57 -14.45
CA GLU A 116 -9.62 -4.44 -15.20
C GLU A 116 -10.42 -3.17 -14.86
N GLN A 117 -9.74 -2.11 -14.38
CA GLN A 117 -10.34 -0.79 -14.49
C GLN A 117 -10.62 -0.55 -15.98
N PRO A 118 -11.79 0.00 -16.36
CA PRO A 118 -12.12 0.24 -17.75
C PRO A 118 -11.19 1.31 -18.31
N ARG A 119 -10.01 0.89 -18.80
CA ARG A 119 -9.17 1.67 -19.68
C ARG A 119 -9.88 1.78 -21.01
N GLN A 120 -9.75 2.93 -21.65
CA GLN A 120 -10.37 3.22 -22.94
C GLN A 120 -10.05 2.11 -23.95
N ALA A 121 -11.05 1.73 -24.73
CA ALA A 121 -11.28 0.40 -25.33
C ALA A 121 -10.37 -0.01 -26.51
N GLU A 122 -9.08 0.34 -26.54
CA GLU A 122 -8.26 0.14 -27.75
C GLU A 122 -6.92 -0.60 -27.58
N GLU A 123 -6.53 -0.98 -26.38
CA GLU A 123 -5.32 -1.82 -26.17
C GLU A 123 -5.72 -3.27 -25.85
N PRO A 124 -5.05 -4.28 -26.42
CA PRO A 124 -5.32 -5.67 -26.09
C PRO A 124 -5.18 -5.85 -24.57
N ALA A 125 -6.18 -6.49 -23.95
CA ALA A 125 -6.21 -6.79 -22.52
C ALA A 125 -4.92 -7.52 -22.11
N GLU A 126 -3.94 -6.77 -21.59
CA GLU A 126 -2.83 -7.37 -20.86
C GLU A 126 -3.43 -8.02 -19.62
N GLU A 127 -3.30 -9.35 -19.50
CA GLU A 127 -3.74 -10.08 -18.32
C GLU A 127 -3.28 -9.34 -17.06
N SER A 128 -4.24 -8.79 -16.32
CA SER A 128 -3.95 -8.02 -15.12
C SER A 128 -3.26 -8.93 -14.11
N LEU A 129 -1.96 -8.73 -13.91
CA LEU A 129 -1.18 -9.58 -13.01
C LEU A 129 -1.69 -9.43 -11.58
N PRO A 130 -1.73 -10.53 -10.79
CA PRO A 130 -2.12 -10.47 -9.38
C PRO A 130 -1.25 -9.49 -8.58
N LEU A 131 -1.83 -8.87 -7.56
CA LEU A 131 -1.10 -7.95 -6.66
C LEU A 131 0.16 -8.59 -6.09
N ALA A 132 0.06 -9.87 -5.71
CA ALA A 132 1.19 -10.66 -5.21
C ALA A 132 2.34 -10.74 -6.21
N HIS A 133 2.05 -10.91 -7.50
CA HIS A 133 3.07 -10.99 -8.53
C HIS A 133 3.81 -9.66 -8.66
N SER A 134 3.07 -8.55 -8.76
CA SER A 134 3.64 -7.20 -8.84
C SER A 134 4.49 -6.88 -7.62
N LEU A 135 4.02 -7.23 -6.41
CA LEU A 135 4.79 -7.04 -5.17
C LEU A 135 6.09 -7.84 -5.18
N LEU A 136 6.03 -9.14 -5.47
CA LEU A 136 7.20 -10.02 -5.45
C LEU A 136 8.23 -9.59 -6.48
N ASN A 137 7.79 -9.27 -7.70
CA ASN A 137 8.68 -8.77 -8.74
C ASN A 137 9.33 -7.44 -8.33
N ALA A 138 8.55 -6.49 -7.81
CA ALA A 138 9.09 -5.21 -7.36
C ALA A 138 10.13 -5.37 -6.24
N ILE A 139 9.85 -6.21 -5.24
CA ILE A 139 10.81 -6.50 -4.16
C ILE A 139 12.07 -7.15 -4.72
N CYS A 140 11.95 -8.12 -5.63
CA CYS A 140 13.10 -8.78 -6.24
C CYS A 140 14.01 -7.79 -6.97
N VAL A 141 13.44 -6.88 -7.76
CA VAL A 141 14.23 -5.88 -8.49
C VAL A 141 14.84 -4.86 -7.53
N ILE A 142 14.07 -4.32 -6.58
CA ILE A 142 14.56 -3.36 -5.59
C ILE A 142 15.71 -3.94 -4.77
N ALA A 143 15.64 -5.23 -4.39
CA ALA A 143 16.72 -5.89 -3.64
C ALA A 143 18.02 -6.06 -4.43
N CYS A 144 17.99 -5.91 -5.76
CA CYS A 144 19.15 -6.01 -6.64
C CYS A 144 19.72 -4.64 -7.04
N LEU A 145 19.04 -3.53 -6.73
CA LEU A 145 19.50 -2.16 -6.95
C LEU A 145 20.39 -1.67 -5.80
#